data_AF-A0A5Q4EJE2-F1
#
_entry.id   AF-A0A5Q4EJE2-F1
#
_cell.length_a   1.000
_cell.length_b   1.000
_cell.length_c   1.000
_cell.angle_alpha   90.00
_cell.angle_beta   90.00
_cell.angle_gamma   90.00
#
_symmetry.space_group_name_H-M   'P 1'
#
loop_
_entity.id
_entity.type
_entity.pdbx_description
1 polymer ?
#
loop_
_entity_poly.entity_id
_entity_poly.type
_entity_poly.pdbx_seq_one_letter_code
_entity_poly.pdbx_strand_id
1 'polypeptide(L)'
;MTNNKTRITILFIITILLLGCKEDIDFPLQKDFPFVKTMEPIVINKDDVNLIGDLVLPVNFSNSNGEIEFGFIASTPLYTDTIFVGKTDQSQQFNYILQKRYYVDTQLKVQALAKHDSVFYLGGQKRVKITGNNFTITGITPNTGLWQDTVSITGSRLDGYPDKIYVYFYSRSHGHLATVVANDSNYIEVIVPWLTPAKPLYDVSVSTGGNYIWLYDAFAFNEPKITDFHPRQGFQGDTVTIQGNHFGHYHETYTSEFSVTFGEHPLPVVSWNNNEIKVIMEVPTQQENQFTVRHLYYHDTSQNTFNLIKP
;
A
#
# COMPACT_ATOMS: atom_id res chain seq x y z
N MET A 1 108.86 21.24 -6.84
CA MET A 1 108.61 21.75 -5.47
C MET A 1 107.56 22.85 -5.54
N THR A 2 106.65 22.83 -4.57
CA THR A 2 105.78 23.92 -4.10
C THR A 2 104.66 24.48 -4.98
N ASN A 3 103.46 24.07 -4.56
CA ASN A 3 102.27 24.86 -4.20
C ASN A 3 101.42 25.55 -5.27
N ASN A 4 100.14 25.17 -5.22
CA ASN A 4 99.07 25.54 -6.12
C ASN A 4 98.12 26.52 -5.41
N LYS A 5 98.02 27.72 -5.98
CA LYS A 5 96.86 28.60 -6.16
C LYS A 5 95.86 28.85 -5.03
N THR A 6 95.87 30.13 -4.63
CA THR A 6 94.80 31.00 -4.12
C THR A 6 93.40 30.74 -4.70
N ARG A 7 92.37 30.77 -3.84
CA ARG A 7 91.06 31.37 -4.13
C ARG A 7 90.31 31.75 -2.85
N ILE A 8 89.97 33.03 -2.78
CA ILE A 8 89.09 33.67 -1.79
C ILE A 8 87.66 33.52 -2.31
N THR A 9 86.75 32.99 -1.49
CA THR A 9 85.30 33.16 -1.69
C THR A 9 84.63 33.34 -0.33
N ILE A 10 83.97 34.48 -0.19
CA ILE A 10 83.12 34.94 0.91
C ILE A 10 81.88 34.03 1.00
N LEU A 11 81.52 33.55 2.20
CA LEU A 11 80.15 33.09 2.46
C LEU A 11 79.64 33.61 3.79
N PHE A 12 78.52 34.30 3.69
CA PHE A 12 77.83 35.10 4.68
C PHE A 12 77.26 34.24 5.82
N ILE A 13 77.33 34.80 7.03
CA ILE A 13 76.72 34.34 8.26
C ILE A 13 75.19 34.27 8.07
N ILE A 14 74.60 33.08 8.17
CA ILE A 14 73.16 32.90 8.43
C ILE A 14 73.06 32.20 9.78
N THR A 15 72.99 33.01 10.83
CA THR A 15 72.57 32.62 12.16
C THR A 15 71.51 33.63 12.52
N ILE A 16 70.23 33.25 12.51
CA ILE A 16 69.07 33.84 13.19
C ILE A 16 67.79 33.28 12.54
N LEU A 17 66.80 32.94 13.40
CA LEU A 17 65.43 32.43 13.15
C LEU A 17 65.23 30.90 13.16
N LEU A 18 65.62 30.26 14.25
CA LEU A 18 64.79 29.21 14.87
C LEU A 18 63.91 29.86 15.96
N LEU A 19 62.96 30.70 15.56
CA LEU A 19 61.77 30.98 16.36
C LEU A 19 60.69 30.04 15.81
N GLY A 20 60.63 28.85 16.38
CA GLY A 20 59.45 28.01 16.25
C GLY A 20 58.30 28.73 16.93
N CYS A 21 57.39 29.31 16.15
CA CYS A 21 56.03 29.52 16.61
C CYS A 21 55.46 28.12 16.84
N LYS A 22 55.52 27.66 18.08
CA LYS A 22 54.67 26.56 18.54
C LYS A 22 53.28 27.17 18.64
N GLU A 23 52.51 27.04 17.56
CA GLU A 23 51.07 27.26 17.62
C GLU A 23 50.55 26.16 18.55
N ASP A 24 50.19 26.53 19.77
CA ASP A 24 49.47 25.65 20.68
C ASP A 24 48.08 25.46 20.03
N ILE A 25 47.94 24.39 19.26
CA ILE A 25 46.66 24.00 18.68
C ILE A 25 45.85 23.36 19.81
N ASP A 26 45.06 24.17 20.51
CA ASP A 26 44.05 23.70 21.44
C ASP A 26 43.03 22.84 20.67
N PHE A 27 43.14 21.52 20.83
CA PHE A 27 42.11 20.59 20.40
C PHE A 27 41.36 20.00 21.61
N PRO A 28 40.04 19.79 21.50
CA PRO A 28 39.20 20.10 20.35
C PRO A 28 38.50 21.46 20.50
N LEU A 29 38.48 22.24 19.41
CA LEU A 29 37.53 23.34 19.23
C LEU A 29 36.11 22.85 19.59
N GLN A 30 35.42 23.57 20.47
CA GLN A 30 34.01 23.33 20.75
C GLN A 30 33.26 23.35 19.42
N LYS A 31 32.44 22.32 19.15
CA LYS A 31 31.71 22.26 17.88
C LYS A 31 30.65 23.36 17.87
N ASP A 32 30.77 24.29 16.93
CA ASP A 32 29.82 25.39 16.72
C ASP A 32 28.54 24.97 15.97
N PHE A 33 28.35 23.68 15.74
CA PHE A 33 27.21 23.13 15.00
C PHE A 33 26.57 21.97 15.75
N PRO A 34 25.24 21.76 15.60
CA PRO A 34 24.55 20.59 16.12
C PRO A 34 25.23 19.29 15.69
N PHE A 35 25.34 18.34 16.62
CA PHE A 35 25.75 17.00 16.27
C PHE A 35 24.80 15.99 16.88
N VAL A 36 24.56 14.91 16.14
CA VAL A 36 23.72 13.81 16.59
C VAL A 36 24.51 12.51 16.56
N LYS A 37 24.30 11.66 17.55
CA LYS A 37 24.93 10.35 17.66
C LYS A 37 23.84 9.28 17.65
N THR A 38 23.99 8.30 16.77
CA THR A 38 23.17 7.08 16.80
C THR A 38 23.75 6.11 17.80
N MET A 39 22.96 5.73 18.79
CA MET A 39 23.34 4.73 19.79
C MET A 39 22.96 3.32 19.31
N GLU A 40 23.50 2.29 19.98
CA GLU A 40 23.15 0.91 19.64
C GLU A 40 21.64 0.69 19.88
N PRO A 41 20.88 0.24 18.86
CA PRO A 41 19.46 -0.03 19.02
C PRO A 41 19.23 -1.17 20.02
N ILE A 42 18.18 -1.05 20.83
CA ILE A 42 17.82 -2.07 21.81
C ILE A 42 16.65 -2.88 21.24
N VAL A 43 16.88 -4.17 20.98
CA VAL A 43 15.81 -5.10 20.61
C VAL A 43 14.95 -5.35 21.86
N ILE A 44 13.71 -4.88 21.84
CA ILE A 44 12.77 -5.07 22.96
C ILE A 44 12.19 -6.48 22.90
N ASN A 45 11.72 -6.86 21.71
CA ASN A 45 11.21 -8.19 21.39
C ASN A 45 11.40 -8.47 19.89
N LYS A 46 10.85 -9.57 19.37
CA LYS A 46 10.99 -9.91 17.95
C LYS A 46 10.41 -8.85 17.01
N ASP A 47 9.35 -8.16 17.42
CA ASP A 47 8.61 -7.19 16.61
C ASP A 47 9.06 -5.74 16.86
N ASP A 48 9.65 -5.42 18.01
CA ASP A 48 9.93 -4.03 18.41
C ASP A 48 11.41 -3.77 18.71
N VAL A 49 11.93 -2.65 18.22
CA VAL A 49 13.27 -2.14 18.51
C VAL A 49 13.20 -0.69 18.98
N ASN A 50 13.84 -0.40 20.10
CA ASN A 50 14.06 0.97 20.54
C ASN A 50 15.28 1.56 19.83
N LEU A 51 15.04 2.55 18.97
CA LEU A 51 16.08 3.38 18.40
C LEU A 51 16.44 4.47 19.40
N ILE A 52 17.74 4.76 19.55
CA ILE A 52 18.22 5.75 20.52
C ILE A 52 19.18 6.70 19.81
N GLY A 53 18.91 7.99 19.95
CA GLY A 53 19.72 9.08 19.42
C GLY A 53 20.10 10.03 20.54
N ASP A 54 21.26 10.65 20.41
CA ASP A 54 21.75 11.66 21.35
C ASP A 54 22.06 12.92 20.55
N LEU A 55 21.26 13.96 20.77
CA LEU A 55 21.38 15.26 20.13
C LEU A 55 22.14 16.19 21.06
N VAL A 56 23.19 16.81 20.54
CA VAL A 56 23.97 17.81 21.26
C VAL A 56 24.01 19.09 20.46
N LEU A 57 23.58 20.16 21.11
CA LEU A 57 23.53 21.51 20.57
C LEU A 57 24.68 22.37 21.14
N PRO A 58 25.21 23.32 20.36
CA PRO A 58 26.13 24.33 20.86
C PRO A 58 25.53 25.13 22.02
N VAL A 59 26.36 25.60 22.95
CA VAL A 59 25.93 26.33 24.17
C VAL A 59 25.09 27.58 23.85
N ASN A 60 25.30 28.20 22.69
CA ASN A 60 24.60 29.41 22.26
C ASN A 60 23.50 29.15 21.21
N PHE A 61 23.14 27.90 20.95
CA PHE A 61 22.19 27.55 19.88
C PHE A 61 20.82 28.22 20.09
N SER A 62 20.27 28.15 21.31
CA SER A 62 18.95 28.69 21.65
C SER A 62 18.87 30.22 21.58
N ASN A 63 20.01 30.92 21.65
CA ASN A 63 20.06 32.38 21.65
C ASN A 63 19.93 33.01 20.25
N SER A 64 19.99 32.21 19.18
CA SER A 64 19.89 32.73 17.81
C SER A 64 19.17 31.83 16.79
N ASN A 65 18.97 30.53 17.05
CA ASN A 65 18.70 29.54 15.99
C ASN A 65 17.56 28.55 16.28
N GLY A 66 16.32 29.04 16.39
CA GLY A 66 15.09 28.24 16.24
C GLY A 66 15.00 26.93 17.06
N GLU A 67 14.02 26.08 16.72
CA GLU A 67 13.97 24.70 17.21
C GLU A 67 14.61 23.77 16.16
N ILE A 68 15.31 22.73 16.60
CA ILE A 68 15.80 21.66 15.73
C ILE A 68 14.83 20.48 15.74
N GLU A 69 14.49 19.97 14.55
CA GLU A 69 13.73 18.73 14.42
C GLU A 69 14.69 17.55 14.58
N PHE A 70 14.32 16.50 15.32
CA PHE A 70 15.17 15.32 15.49
C PHE A 70 14.40 14.02 15.29
N GLY A 71 15.13 12.96 14.96
CA GLY A 71 14.54 11.65 14.78
C GLY A 71 15.48 10.64 14.15
N PHE A 72 14.96 9.77 13.28
CA PHE A 72 15.70 8.65 12.72
C PHE A 72 15.44 8.46 11.23
N ILE A 73 16.48 8.06 10.52
CA ILE A 73 16.36 7.47 9.19
C ILE A 73 16.45 5.96 9.36
N ALA A 74 15.44 5.23 8.88
CA ALA A 74 15.45 3.77 8.82
C ALA A 74 15.45 3.34 7.35
N SER A 75 16.47 2.62 6.92
CA SER A 75 16.64 2.25 5.51
C SER A 75 16.99 0.78 5.31
N THR A 76 16.53 0.27 4.17
CA THR A 76 16.86 -1.02 3.56
C THR A 76 17.45 -0.74 2.16
N PRO A 77 17.93 -1.75 1.43
CA PRO A 77 18.32 -1.56 0.03
C PRO A 77 17.19 -1.06 -0.89
N LEU A 78 15.93 -1.25 -0.50
CA LEU A 78 14.75 -0.97 -1.34
C LEU A 78 13.92 0.23 -0.86
N TYR A 79 14.08 0.65 0.40
CA TYR A 79 13.23 1.66 1.02
C TYR A 79 14.03 2.51 2.02
N THR A 80 13.64 3.78 2.16
CA THR A 80 14.14 4.67 3.19
C THR A 80 12.98 5.44 3.80
N ASP A 81 12.92 5.43 5.13
CA ASP A 81 11.97 6.18 5.92
C ASP A 81 12.67 7.27 6.72
N THR A 82 12.01 8.41 6.86
CA THR A 82 12.46 9.51 7.72
C THR A 82 11.41 9.76 8.79
N ILE A 83 11.76 9.47 10.03
CA ILE A 83 10.89 9.51 11.19
C ILE A 83 11.29 10.72 12.02
N PHE A 84 10.46 11.77 12.05
CA PHE A 84 10.63 12.88 12.98
C PHE A 84 9.95 12.56 14.30
N VAL A 85 10.71 12.63 15.40
CA VAL A 85 10.25 12.29 16.75
C VAL A 85 9.77 13.54 17.49
N GLY A 86 10.40 14.69 17.25
CA GLY A 86 10.02 15.94 17.89
C GLY A 86 10.90 17.11 17.51
N LYS A 87 10.73 18.21 18.25
CA LYS A 87 11.50 19.45 18.15
C LYS A 87 12.07 19.83 19.51
N THR A 88 13.23 20.47 19.54
CA THR A 88 13.87 20.94 20.79
C THR A 88 14.84 22.09 20.51
N ASP A 89 15.15 22.86 21.53
CA ASP A 89 16.22 23.86 21.57
C ASP A 89 17.34 23.45 22.56
N GLN A 90 17.25 22.24 23.13
CA GLN A 90 18.18 21.71 24.12
C GLN A 90 18.84 20.40 23.68
N SER A 91 20.06 20.17 24.17
CA SER A 91 20.71 18.88 24.05
C SER A 91 19.92 17.82 24.82
N GLN A 92 19.61 16.70 24.18
CA GLN A 92 18.84 15.62 24.80
C GLN A 92 19.07 14.28 24.12
N GLN A 93 18.88 13.21 24.90
CA GLN A 93 18.65 11.90 24.35
C GLN A 93 17.19 11.77 23.91
N PHE A 94 16.96 11.06 22.81
CA PHE A 94 15.63 10.76 22.30
C PHE A 94 15.56 9.32 21.81
N ASN A 95 14.35 8.77 21.80
CA ASN A 95 14.12 7.40 21.38
C ASN A 95 12.85 7.23 20.56
N TYR A 96 12.78 6.13 19.80
CA TYR A 96 11.62 5.78 18.99
C TYR A 96 11.46 4.26 18.94
N ILE A 97 10.25 3.76 19.20
CA ILE A 97 9.96 2.33 19.10
C ILE A 97 9.60 2.01 17.65
N LEU A 98 10.54 1.37 16.95
CA LEU A 98 10.38 0.89 15.60
C LEU A 98 9.72 -0.48 15.60
N GLN A 99 8.58 -0.60 14.93
CA GLN A 99 7.80 -1.84 14.89
C GLN A 99 7.95 -2.56 13.54
N LYS A 100 8.15 -3.89 13.56
CA LYS A 100 8.34 -4.76 12.39
C LYS A 100 7.23 -4.62 11.35
N ARG A 101 6.00 -4.37 11.81
CA ARG A 101 4.81 -4.24 10.95
C ARG A 101 4.98 -3.20 9.83
N TYR A 102 5.94 -2.29 9.97
CA TYR A 102 6.24 -1.24 9.00
C TYR A 102 7.41 -1.53 8.04
N TYR A 103 8.13 -2.65 8.19
CA TYR A 103 9.35 -2.93 7.43
C TYR A 103 9.39 -4.36 6.88
N VAL A 104 9.74 -4.49 5.60
CA VAL A 104 9.94 -5.79 4.90
C VAL A 104 11.24 -6.45 5.35
N ASP A 105 12.34 -5.68 5.43
CA ASP A 105 13.65 -6.23 5.71
C ASP A 105 13.78 -6.62 7.19
N THR A 106 14.49 -7.72 7.43
CA THR A 106 14.85 -8.13 8.78
C THR A 106 16.07 -7.38 9.27
N GLN A 107 16.89 -6.78 8.39
CA GLN A 107 18.08 -6.04 8.74
C GLN A 107 17.98 -4.58 8.30
N LEU A 108 17.76 -3.68 9.26
CA LEU A 108 17.62 -2.26 9.00
C LEU A 108 18.93 -1.53 9.25
N LYS A 109 19.26 -0.56 8.39
CA LYS A 109 20.22 0.48 8.70
C LYS A 109 19.48 1.63 9.36
N VAL A 110 19.93 2.04 10.53
CA VAL A 110 19.32 3.14 11.29
C VAL A 110 20.34 4.22 11.56
N GLN A 111 19.91 5.47 11.48
CA GLN A 111 20.75 6.64 11.68
C GLN A 111 19.93 7.71 12.38
N ALA A 112 20.38 8.17 13.55
CA ALA A 112 19.80 9.34 14.18
C ALA A 112 20.06 10.57 13.29
N LEU A 113 19.07 11.45 13.22
CA LEU A 113 19.13 12.68 12.45
C LEU A 113 18.72 13.87 13.32
N ALA A 114 19.23 15.04 12.98
CA ALA A 114 18.68 16.32 13.36
C ALA A 114 18.59 17.22 12.12
N LYS A 115 17.63 18.14 12.09
CA LYS A 115 17.38 19.03 10.97
C LYS A 115 17.10 20.43 11.48
N HIS A 116 17.92 21.37 11.03
CA HIS A 116 17.72 22.81 11.26
C HIS A 116 17.63 23.48 9.89
N ASP A 117 16.52 24.15 9.62
CA ASP A 117 16.17 24.68 8.30
C ASP A 117 16.26 23.60 7.20
N SER A 118 17.17 23.79 6.23
CA SER A 118 17.44 22.86 5.13
C SER A 118 18.63 21.93 5.39
N VAL A 119 19.28 22.05 6.55
CA VAL A 119 20.52 21.31 6.87
C VAL A 119 20.20 20.09 7.73
N PHE A 120 20.68 18.93 7.28
CA PHE A 120 20.60 17.68 8.03
C PHE A 120 21.94 17.37 8.70
N TYR A 121 21.87 17.06 9.99
CA TYR A 121 22.96 16.53 10.79
C TYR A 121 22.69 15.04 11.00
N LEU A 122 23.63 14.19 10.62
CA LEU A 122 23.44 12.74 10.63
C LEU A 122 24.43 12.06 11.57
N GLY A 123 23.93 11.13 12.37
CA GLY A 123 24.75 10.33 13.27
C GLY A 123 25.46 9.18 12.55
N GLY A 124 26.24 8.37 13.27
CA GLY A 124 26.80 7.15 12.69
C GLY A 124 25.70 6.16 12.28
N GLN A 125 25.93 5.31 11.27
CA GLN A 125 24.97 4.27 10.93
C GLN A 125 25.09 3.08 11.89
N LYS A 126 23.96 2.55 12.33
CA LYS A 126 23.85 1.29 13.06
C LYS A 126 23.01 0.30 12.27
N ARG A 127 23.17 -0.99 12.59
CA ARG A 127 22.37 -2.06 11.98
C ARG A 127 21.64 -2.79 13.09
N VAL A 128 20.36 -3.04 12.87
CA VAL A 128 19.56 -3.83 13.80
C VAL A 128 18.76 -4.87 13.05
N LYS A 129 18.64 -6.06 13.65
CA LYS A 129 17.82 -7.13 13.12
C LYS A 129 16.46 -7.17 13.83
N ILE A 130 15.37 -7.11 13.07
CA ILE A 130 14.00 -7.30 13.53
C ILE A 130 13.47 -8.57 12.89
N THR A 131 13.19 -9.59 13.71
CA THR A 131 12.78 -10.94 13.25
C THR A 131 11.31 -11.23 13.52
N GLY A 132 10.52 -10.19 13.73
CA GLY A 132 9.10 -10.25 14.03
C GLY A 132 8.30 -10.85 12.90
N ASN A 133 7.03 -11.17 13.19
CA ASN A 133 6.16 -11.77 12.18
C ASN A 133 5.64 -10.67 11.24
N ASN A 134 5.64 -10.97 9.94
CA ASN A 134 4.89 -10.16 8.97
C ASN A 134 3.38 -10.23 9.27
N PHE A 135 2.61 -9.38 8.59
CA PHE A 135 1.15 -9.51 8.59
C PHE A 135 0.71 -10.84 7.99
N THR A 136 -0.47 -11.28 8.38
CA THR A 136 -1.11 -12.48 7.82
C THR A 136 -2.50 -12.14 7.33
N ILE A 137 -2.96 -12.89 6.33
CA ILE A 137 -4.37 -12.95 5.94
C ILE A 137 -4.83 -14.40 6.09
N THR A 138 -6.00 -14.59 6.67
CA THR A 138 -6.56 -15.91 7.00
C THR A 138 -7.78 -16.24 6.17
N GLY A 139 -8.49 -15.24 5.66
CA GLY A 139 -9.66 -15.47 4.83
C GLY A 139 -10.32 -14.18 4.38
N ILE A 140 -11.37 -14.34 3.57
CA ILE A 140 -12.22 -13.28 3.05
C ILE A 140 -13.68 -13.66 3.30
N THR A 141 -14.49 -12.70 3.72
CA THR A 141 -15.91 -12.93 4.03
C THR A 141 -16.73 -11.68 3.69
N PRO A 142 -17.79 -11.81 2.87
CA PRO A 142 -18.15 -13.00 2.08
C PRO A 142 -17.03 -13.41 1.10
N ASN A 143 -16.91 -14.71 0.83
CA ASN A 143 -16.00 -15.24 -0.21
C ASN A 143 -16.68 -15.32 -1.59
N THR A 144 -17.91 -14.81 -1.69
CA THR A 144 -18.62 -14.64 -2.96
C THR A 144 -19.24 -13.26 -3.01
N GLY A 145 -19.39 -12.70 -4.20
CA GLY A 145 -19.95 -11.36 -4.36
C GLY A 145 -19.98 -10.92 -5.82
N LEU A 146 -20.38 -9.69 -6.03
CA LEU A 146 -20.41 -9.00 -7.32
C LEU A 146 -19.68 -7.65 -7.18
N TRP A 147 -19.51 -6.98 -8.31
CA TRP A 147 -18.98 -5.61 -8.33
C TRP A 147 -19.76 -4.70 -7.37
N GLN A 148 -19.04 -3.88 -6.61
CA GLN A 148 -19.52 -2.98 -5.56
C GLN A 148 -19.92 -3.64 -4.23
N ASP A 149 -19.93 -4.96 -4.13
CA ASP A 149 -20.12 -5.61 -2.84
C ASP A 149 -18.95 -5.29 -1.91
N THR A 150 -19.24 -5.23 -0.61
CA THR A 150 -18.22 -5.06 0.42
C THR A 150 -17.83 -6.40 1.00
N VAL A 151 -16.53 -6.67 1.06
CA VAL A 151 -15.96 -7.90 1.63
C VAL A 151 -14.90 -7.55 2.66
N SER A 152 -14.82 -8.36 3.72
CA SER A 152 -13.83 -8.23 4.79
C SER A 152 -12.76 -9.30 4.65
N ILE A 153 -11.51 -8.86 4.48
CA ILE A 153 -10.33 -9.72 4.56
C ILE A 153 -9.88 -9.75 6.01
N THR A 154 -9.77 -10.93 6.60
CA THR A 154 -9.39 -11.13 8.00
C THR A 154 -7.94 -11.60 8.11
N GLY A 155 -7.30 -11.30 9.24
CA GLY A 155 -5.92 -11.68 9.47
C GLY A 155 -5.34 -11.07 10.73
N SER A 156 -4.04 -10.80 10.71
CA SER A 156 -3.36 -10.13 11.82
C SER A 156 -2.32 -9.12 11.33
N ARG A 157 -2.18 -8.03 12.09
CA ARG A 157 -1.30 -6.88 11.78
C ARG A 157 -1.64 -6.20 10.45
N LEU A 158 -2.94 -6.13 10.14
CA LEU A 158 -3.48 -5.54 8.92
C LEU A 158 -3.65 -4.01 8.99
N ASP A 159 -3.43 -3.40 10.17
CA ASP A 159 -3.52 -1.96 10.38
C ASP A 159 -2.39 -1.18 9.69
N GLY A 160 -1.25 -1.84 9.44
CA GLY A 160 -0.21 -1.43 8.48
C GLY A 160 0.09 0.07 8.39
N TYR A 161 0.49 0.53 7.20
CA TYR A 161 0.42 1.94 6.81
C TYR A 161 -0.92 2.14 6.09
N PRO A 162 -1.93 2.80 6.67
CA PRO A 162 -3.26 2.91 6.05
C PRO A 162 -3.22 3.43 4.60
N ASP A 163 -2.34 4.40 4.32
CA ASP A 163 -2.16 4.99 2.98
C ASP A 163 -1.35 4.11 2.00
N LYS A 164 -0.90 2.93 2.44
CA LYS A 164 -0.09 1.99 1.65
C LYS A 164 -0.64 0.56 1.74
N ILE A 165 -1.95 0.42 1.94
CA ILE A 165 -2.64 -0.87 1.82
C ILE A 165 -3.23 -0.96 0.42
N TYR A 166 -2.86 -2.01 -0.31
CA TYR A 166 -3.40 -2.31 -1.63
C TYR A 166 -3.97 -3.71 -1.64
N VAL A 167 -5.19 -3.86 -2.14
CA VAL A 167 -5.85 -5.16 -2.27
C VAL A 167 -6.19 -5.38 -3.73
N TYR A 168 -5.76 -6.52 -4.27
CA TYR A 168 -5.99 -6.86 -5.67
C TYR A 168 -6.70 -8.19 -5.80
N PHE A 169 -7.65 -8.25 -6.73
CA PHE A 169 -8.30 -9.47 -7.17
C PHE A 169 -7.71 -9.89 -8.51
N TYR A 170 -7.10 -11.07 -8.59
CA TYR A 170 -6.39 -11.54 -9.76
C TYR A 170 -7.17 -12.59 -10.52
N SER A 171 -7.23 -12.40 -11.84
CA SER A 171 -7.60 -13.45 -12.78
C SER A 171 -6.41 -13.78 -13.69
N ARG A 172 -5.79 -14.95 -13.49
CA ARG A 172 -4.57 -15.44 -14.18
C ARG A 172 -3.35 -14.52 -14.06
N SER A 173 -3.39 -13.36 -14.72
CA SER A 173 -2.27 -12.40 -14.84
C SER A 173 -2.72 -10.93 -14.76
N HIS A 174 -4.02 -10.66 -14.68
CA HIS A 174 -4.56 -9.32 -14.54
C HIS A 174 -5.07 -9.12 -13.11
N GLY A 175 -4.54 -8.11 -12.42
CA GLY A 175 -4.98 -7.71 -11.09
C GLY A 175 -5.91 -6.51 -11.16
N HIS A 176 -7.04 -6.62 -10.49
CA HIS A 176 -8.04 -5.56 -10.35
C HIS A 176 -7.91 -4.95 -8.96
N LEU A 177 -7.61 -3.66 -8.88
CA LEU A 177 -7.41 -2.95 -7.61
C LEU A 177 -8.76 -2.72 -6.93
N ALA A 178 -8.93 -3.25 -5.72
CA ALA A 178 -10.07 -2.99 -4.87
C ALA A 178 -9.93 -1.65 -4.13
N THR A 179 -11.06 -1.05 -3.78
CA THR A 179 -11.06 0.17 -2.95
C THR A 179 -11.07 -0.24 -1.48
N VAL A 180 -10.05 0.14 -0.72
CA VAL A 180 -10.02 -0.04 0.73
C VAL A 180 -10.89 1.03 1.37
N VAL A 181 -11.86 0.62 2.19
CA VAL A 181 -12.81 1.53 2.86
C VAL A 181 -12.61 1.61 4.37
N ALA A 182 -12.08 0.55 4.97
CA ALA A 182 -11.68 0.52 6.37
C ALA A 182 -10.61 -0.54 6.62
N ASN A 183 -9.82 -0.38 7.67
CA ASN A 183 -8.90 -1.39 8.15
C ASN A 183 -8.63 -1.22 9.65
N ASP A 184 -8.25 -2.33 10.29
CA ASP A 184 -7.72 -2.37 11.65
C ASP A 184 -6.70 -3.52 11.73
N SER A 185 -6.19 -3.85 12.91
CA SER A 185 -5.16 -4.86 13.10
C SER A 185 -5.60 -6.25 12.62
N ASN A 186 -6.90 -6.52 12.56
CA ASN A 186 -7.46 -7.85 12.29
C ASN A 186 -8.28 -7.94 10.99
N TYR A 187 -8.56 -6.81 10.32
CA TYR A 187 -9.35 -6.82 9.10
C TYR A 187 -9.01 -5.69 8.13
N ILE A 188 -9.36 -5.89 6.86
CA ILE A 188 -9.42 -4.87 5.81
C ILE A 188 -10.78 -5.04 5.11
N GLU A 189 -11.59 -3.99 5.13
CA GLU A 189 -12.82 -3.93 4.34
C GLU A 189 -12.50 -3.29 2.98
N VAL A 190 -12.94 -3.98 1.92
CA VAL A 190 -12.78 -3.50 0.55
C VAL A 190 -14.07 -3.60 -0.23
N ILE A 191 -14.23 -2.68 -1.18
CA ILE A 191 -15.25 -2.77 -2.22
C ILE A 191 -14.67 -3.61 -3.37
N VAL A 192 -15.38 -4.69 -3.72
CA VAL A 192 -15.04 -5.58 -4.83
C VAL A 192 -15.02 -4.76 -6.12
N PRO A 193 -13.88 -4.71 -6.84
CA PRO A 193 -13.77 -3.93 -8.06
C PRO A 193 -14.52 -4.64 -9.20
N TRP A 194 -14.61 -3.99 -10.35
CA TRP A 194 -15.04 -4.69 -11.55
C TRP A 194 -14.01 -5.77 -11.89
N LEU A 195 -14.47 -7.00 -12.11
CA LEU A 195 -13.62 -8.15 -12.34
C LEU A 195 -13.90 -8.72 -13.73
N THR A 196 -12.86 -8.85 -14.54
CA THR A 196 -13.00 -9.45 -15.88
C THR A 196 -13.27 -10.95 -15.79
N PRO A 197 -14.32 -11.48 -16.44
CA PRO A 197 -14.59 -12.91 -16.47
C PRO A 197 -13.46 -13.62 -17.19
N ALA A 198 -12.57 -14.22 -16.41
CA ALA A 198 -11.52 -15.09 -16.91
C ALA A 198 -11.49 -16.46 -16.21
N LYS A 199 -12.10 -16.56 -15.01
CA LYS A 199 -12.25 -17.77 -14.19
C LYS A 199 -13.46 -17.65 -13.23
N PRO A 200 -13.97 -18.78 -12.70
CA PRO A 200 -14.97 -18.77 -11.62
C PRO A 200 -14.39 -18.32 -10.27
N LEU A 201 -13.07 -18.42 -10.10
CA LEU A 201 -12.36 -18.14 -8.85
C LEU A 201 -11.25 -17.11 -9.09
N TYR A 202 -11.05 -16.25 -8.09
CA TYR A 202 -10.07 -15.17 -8.05
C TYR A 202 -9.12 -15.37 -6.88
N ASP A 203 -7.83 -15.16 -7.15
CA ASP A 203 -6.84 -15.02 -6.10
C ASP A 203 -6.93 -13.60 -5.54
N VAL A 204 -6.77 -13.45 -4.22
CA VAL A 204 -6.76 -12.15 -3.55
C VAL A 204 -5.37 -11.91 -2.99
N SER A 205 -4.75 -10.79 -3.36
CA SER A 205 -3.51 -10.34 -2.74
C SER A 205 -3.77 -9.12 -1.88
N VAL A 206 -3.13 -9.09 -0.72
CA VAL A 206 -3.03 -7.91 0.13
C VAL A 206 -1.57 -7.49 0.16
N SER A 207 -1.32 -6.19 -0.03
CA SER A 207 -0.02 -5.58 0.10
C SER A 207 -0.05 -4.50 1.18
N THR A 208 0.86 -4.58 2.14
CA THR A 208 1.09 -3.52 3.14
C THR A 208 2.58 -3.30 3.35
N GLY A 209 3.02 -2.05 3.24
CA GLY A 209 4.43 -1.68 3.39
C GLY A 209 5.37 -2.39 2.42
N GLY A 210 4.88 -2.80 1.24
CA GLY A 210 5.66 -3.52 0.22
C GLY A 210 5.74 -5.04 0.40
N ASN A 211 5.17 -5.60 1.47
CA ASN A 211 4.98 -7.04 1.62
C ASN A 211 3.66 -7.45 0.97
N TYR A 212 3.63 -8.59 0.27
CA TYR A 212 2.39 -9.16 -0.28
C TYR A 212 2.11 -10.55 0.30
N ILE A 213 0.85 -10.83 0.59
CA ILE A 213 0.36 -12.17 0.93
C ILE A 213 -0.81 -12.51 0.01
N TRP A 214 -0.91 -13.78 -0.37
CA TRP A 214 -1.91 -14.30 -1.29
C TRP A 214 -2.89 -15.24 -0.58
N LEU A 215 -4.17 -15.09 -0.88
CA LEU A 215 -5.19 -16.13 -0.74
C LEU A 215 -5.52 -16.63 -2.14
N TYR A 216 -5.27 -17.91 -2.39
CA TYR A 216 -5.58 -18.52 -3.68
C TYR A 216 -7.04 -19.00 -3.71
N ASP A 217 -7.68 -18.89 -4.88
CA ASP A 217 -9.08 -19.30 -5.10
C ASP A 217 -10.04 -18.76 -4.01
N ALA A 218 -9.77 -17.54 -3.56
CA ALA A 218 -10.35 -16.98 -2.34
C ALA A 218 -11.73 -16.36 -2.54
N PHE A 219 -12.02 -15.93 -3.76
CA PHE A 219 -13.25 -15.22 -4.08
C PHE A 219 -13.91 -15.75 -5.35
N ALA A 220 -15.23 -15.86 -5.35
CA ALA A 220 -16.03 -16.27 -6.51
C ALA A 220 -17.15 -15.27 -6.79
N PHE A 221 -17.77 -15.35 -7.97
CA PHE A 221 -19.01 -14.61 -8.19
C PHE A 221 -20.22 -15.35 -7.63
N ASN A 222 -21.22 -14.58 -7.22
CA ASN A 222 -22.55 -15.14 -7.00
C ASN A 222 -23.22 -15.46 -8.35
N GLU A 223 -23.83 -16.64 -8.44
CA GLU A 223 -24.64 -17.01 -9.61
C GLU A 223 -25.95 -16.20 -9.60
N PRO A 224 -26.40 -15.65 -10.76
CA PRO A 224 -27.69 -15.00 -10.84
C PRO A 224 -28.78 -16.00 -10.51
N LYS A 225 -29.85 -15.54 -9.84
CA LYS A 225 -30.98 -16.41 -9.48
C LYS A 225 -32.29 -15.71 -9.76
N ILE A 226 -33.10 -16.26 -10.64
CA ILE A 226 -34.45 -15.81 -10.94
C ILE A 226 -35.40 -16.41 -9.90
N THR A 227 -36.10 -15.54 -9.18
CA THR A 227 -37.14 -15.97 -8.22
C THR A 227 -38.53 -15.81 -8.80
N ASP A 228 -38.76 -14.78 -9.61
CA ASP A 228 -40.06 -14.56 -10.25
C ASP A 228 -39.99 -13.67 -11.50
N PHE A 229 -41.10 -13.50 -12.20
CA PHE A 229 -41.29 -12.47 -13.21
C PHE A 229 -42.78 -12.12 -13.39
N HIS A 230 -43.06 -10.90 -13.85
CA HIS A 230 -44.40 -10.42 -14.15
C HIS A 230 -44.39 -9.47 -15.36
N PRO A 231 -45.41 -9.49 -16.24
CA PRO A 231 -46.58 -10.38 -16.24
C PRO A 231 -46.24 -11.82 -16.65
N ARG A 232 -47.19 -12.75 -16.50
CA ARG A 232 -47.04 -14.17 -16.93
C ARG A 232 -47.37 -14.41 -18.41
N GLN A 233 -48.03 -13.44 -19.02
CA GLN A 233 -48.38 -13.42 -20.43
C GLN A 233 -48.39 -11.96 -20.90
N GLY A 234 -48.22 -11.75 -22.19
CA GLY A 234 -48.23 -10.41 -22.78
C GLY A 234 -48.05 -10.45 -24.28
N PHE A 235 -47.93 -9.28 -24.88
CA PHE A 235 -47.78 -9.06 -26.31
C PHE A 235 -46.36 -8.63 -26.67
N GLN A 236 -46.06 -8.61 -27.96
CA GLN A 236 -44.84 -8.00 -28.46
C GLN A 236 -44.82 -6.50 -28.10
N GLY A 237 -43.69 -6.02 -27.58
CA GLY A 237 -43.49 -4.66 -27.08
C GLY A 237 -43.78 -4.49 -25.59
N ASP A 238 -44.40 -5.47 -24.93
CA ASP A 238 -44.66 -5.38 -23.49
C ASP A 238 -43.37 -5.43 -22.68
N THR A 239 -43.35 -4.71 -21.56
CA THR A 239 -42.26 -4.78 -20.60
C THR A 239 -42.52 -5.91 -19.61
N VAL A 240 -41.53 -6.79 -19.44
CA VAL A 240 -41.52 -7.83 -18.41
C VAL A 240 -40.50 -7.48 -17.34
N THR A 241 -40.91 -7.58 -16.09
CA THR A 241 -40.05 -7.40 -14.92
C THR A 241 -39.67 -8.77 -14.38
N ILE A 242 -38.39 -9.10 -14.40
CA ILE A 242 -37.79 -10.32 -13.85
C ILE A 242 -37.20 -9.97 -12.49
N GLN A 243 -37.56 -10.75 -11.47
CA GLN A 243 -37.15 -10.57 -10.08
C GLN A 243 -36.20 -11.69 -9.66
N GLY A 244 -35.24 -11.36 -8.81
CA GLY A 244 -34.23 -12.32 -8.40
C GLY A 244 -33.17 -11.79 -7.46
N ASN A 245 -32.01 -12.42 -7.50
CA ASN A 245 -30.83 -12.05 -6.74
C ASN A 245 -29.57 -12.19 -7.61
N HIS A 246 -28.53 -11.45 -7.25
CA HIS A 246 -27.21 -11.51 -7.87
C HIS A 246 -27.19 -11.19 -9.37
N PHE A 247 -28.10 -10.32 -9.81
CA PHE A 247 -28.06 -9.78 -11.17
C PHE A 247 -26.95 -8.73 -11.35
N GLY A 248 -26.34 -8.26 -10.25
CA GLY A 248 -25.28 -7.26 -10.26
C GLY A 248 -25.80 -5.86 -10.57
N HIS A 249 -24.85 -4.96 -10.84
CA HIS A 249 -25.12 -3.55 -11.11
C HIS A 249 -24.74 -3.21 -12.55
N TYR A 250 -25.48 -2.27 -13.14
CA TYR A 250 -25.21 -1.79 -14.50
C TYR A 250 -23.85 -1.07 -14.57
N HIS A 251 -23.04 -1.39 -15.59
CA HIS A 251 -21.77 -0.75 -15.86
C HIS A 251 -21.67 -0.37 -17.34
N GLU A 252 -21.49 0.93 -17.62
CA GLU A 252 -21.52 1.51 -18.98
C GLU A 252 -20.56 0.83 -19.96
N THR A 253 -19.36 0.45 -19.48
CA THR A 253 -18.30 -0.09 -20.34
C THR A 253 -18.46 -1.58 -20.69
N TYR A 254 -19.24 -2.36 -19.94
CA TYR A 254 -19.13 -3.83 -19.96
C TYR A 254 -20.48 -4.57 -20.01
N THR A 255 -21.48 -3.98 -20.65
CA THR A 255 -22.83 -4.57 -20.80
C THR A 255 -22.86 -5.87 -21.61
N SER A 256 -21.80 -6.19 -22.36
CA SER A 256 -21.73 -7.40 -23.20
C SER A 256 -21.72 -8.72 -22.41
N GLU A 257 -21.44 -8.67 -21.11
CA GLU A 257 -21.34 -9.85 -20.25
C GLU A 257 -22.65 -10.18 -19.53
N PHE A 258 -23.66 -9.34 -19.72
CA PHE A 258 -25.00 -9.51 -19.19
C PHE A 258 -25.99 -9.68 -20.34
N SER A 259 -26.83 -10.71 -20.29
CA SER A 259 -27.89 -10.89 -21.28
C SER A 259 -29.12 -11.59 -20.71
N VAL A 260 -30.26 -11.29 -21.31
CA VAL A 260 -31.52 -11.98 -21.03
C VAL A 260 -32.04 -12.57 -22.34
N THR A 261 -32.46 -13.83 -22.30
CA THR A 261 -33.11 -14.49 -23.43
C THR A 261 -34.49 -15.02 -23.04
N PHE A 262 -35.39 -15.09 -24.02
CA PHE A 262 -36.64 -15.84 -23.96
C PHE A 262 -36.51 -17.05 -24.90
N GLY A 263 -36.28 -18.23 -24.32
CA GLY A 263 -35.73 -19.35 -25.09
C GLY A 263 -34.38 -18.99 -25.71
N GLU A 264 -34.29 -19.11 -27.04
CA GLU A 264 -33.09 -18.76 -27.82
C GLU A 264 -33.07 -17.29 -28.29
N HIS A 265 -34.13 -16.51 -28.03
CA HIS A 265 -34.25 -15.14 -28.51
C HIS A 265 -33.67 -14.15 -27.48
N PRO A 266 -32.62 -13.37 -27.81
CA PRO A 266 -32.14 -12.31 -26.94
C PRO A 266 -33.17 -11.19 -26.83
N LEU A 267 -33.35 -10.65 -25.61
CA LEU A 267 -34.26 -9.56 -25.34
C LEU A 267 -33.50 -8.26 -25.07
N PRO A 268 -34.02 -7.10 -25.51
CA PRO A 268 -33.52 -5.80 -25.06
C PRO A 268 -33.71 -5.64 -23.56
N VAL A 269 -32.63 -5.31 -22.85
CA VAL A 269 -32.67 -4.98 -21.42
C VAL A 269 -32.82 -3.47 -21.27
N VAL A 270 -33.90 -3.04 -20.63
CA VAL A 270 -34.22 -1.63 -20.36
C VAL A 270 -33.42 -1.11 -19.17
N SER A 271 -33.37 -1.90 -18.10
CA SER A 271 -32.67 -1.56 -16.87
C SER A 271 -32.46 -2.82 -16.04
N TRP A 272 -31.41 -2.85 -15.21
CA TRP A 272 -31.31 -3.83 -14.14
C TRP A 272 -30.63 -3.27 -12.90
N ASN A 273 -30.90 -3.91 -11.78
CA ASN A 273 -30.14 -3.82 -10.54
C ASN A 273 -30.00 -5.24 -9.97
N ASN A 274 -29.43 -5.36 -8.78
CA ASN A 274 -29.10 -6.66 -8.20
C ASN A 274 -30.29 -7.61 -8.01
N ASN A 275 -31.51 -7.08 -7.96
CA ASN A 275 -32.73 -7.84 -7.65
C ASN A 275 -33.83 -7.74 -8.72
N GLU A 276 -33.69 -6.87 -9.72
CA GLU A 276 -34.71 -6.64 -10.74
C GLU A 276 -34.09 -6.37 -12.11
N ILE A 277 -34.67 -6.97 -13.15
CA ILE A 277 -34.33 -6.72 -14.55
C ILE A 277 -35.62 -6.38 -15.29
N LYS A 278 -35.60 -5.35 -16.15
CA LYS A 278 -36.70 -5.01 -17.06
C LYS A 278 -36.28 -5.27 -18.48
N VAL A 279 -37.10 -6.03 -19.21
CA VAL A 279 -36.87 -6.37 -20.62
C VAL A 279 -38.09 -6.04 -21.46
N ILE A 280 -37.87 -5.82 -22.76
CA ILE A 280 -38.95 -5.66 -23.75
C ILE A 280 -39.15 -6.99 -24.48
N MET A 281 -40.39 -7.43 -24.62
CA MET A 281 -40.71 -8.62 -25.40
C MET A 281 -40.66 -8.33 -26.90
N GLU A 282 -39.53 -8.65 -27.55
CA GLU A 282 -39.33 -8.44 -28.99
C GLU A 282 -39.20 -9.76 -29.77
N VAL A 283 -40.16 -10.67 -29.60
CA VAL A 283 -40.19 -11.96 -30.29
C VAL A 283 -41.38 -11.99 -31.27
N PRO A 284 -41.18 -12.35 -32.55
CA PRO A 284 -42.19 -12.17 -33.60
C PRO A 284 -43.29 -13.24 -33.62
N THR A 285 -43.12 -14.33 -32.87
CA THR A 285 -44.01 -15.50 -32.91
C THR A 285 -44.55 -15.83 -31.53
N GLN A 286 -45.86 -16.13 -31.47
CA GLN A 286 -46.50 -16.66 -30.28
C GLN A 286 -45.78 -17.93 -29.81
N GLN A 287 -45.37 -17.92 -28.55
CA GLN A 287 -44.61 -18.99 -27.95
C GLN A 287 -44.74 -18.90 -26.43
N GLU A 288 -44.70 -20.06 -25.79
CA GLU A 288 -44.52 -20.19 -24.36
C GLU A 288 -43.08 -20.66 -24.09
N ASN A 289 -42.32 -19.90 -23.28
CA ASN A 289 -40.93 -20.24 -22.97
C ASN A 289 -40.48 -19.65 -21.62
N GLN A 290 -39.31 -20.08 -21.14
CA GLN A 290 -38.66 -19.56 -19.94
C GLN A 290 -37.75 -18.38 -20.28
N PHE A 291 -37.50 -17.53 -19.28
CA PHE A 291 -36.44 -16.53 -19.33
C PHE A 291 -35.13 -17.14 -18.86
N THR A 292 -34.03 -16.82 -19.53
CA THR A 292 -32.68 -17.11 -19.04
C THR A 292 -31.93 -15.81 -18.83
N VAL A 293 -31.40 -15.61 -17.62
CA VAL A 293 -30.50 -14.50 -17.30
C VAL A 293 -29.09 -15.06 -17.28
N ARG A 294 -28.19 -14.49 -18.07
CA ARG A 294 -26.77 -14.81 -18.08
C ARG A 294 -25.99 -13.60 -17.56
N HIS A 295 -25.09 -13.85 -16.62
CA HIS A 295 -24.15 -12.87 -16.11
C HIS A 295 -22.78 -13.54 -16.01
N LEU A 296 -21.82 -13.07 -16.82
CA LEU A 296 -20.50 -13.68 -16.93
C LEU A 296 -20.60 -15.15 -17.39
N TYR A 297 -20.03 -16.09 -16.63
CA TYR A 297 -20.12 -17.53 -16.89
C TYR A 297 -21.39 -18.17 -16.37
N TYR A 298 -22.12 -17.48 -15.49
CA TYR A 298 -23.24 -18.04 -14.77
C TYR A 298 -24.55 -17.68 -15.46
N HIS A 299 -25.53 -18.55 -15.30
CA HIS A 299 -26.86 -18.31 -15.80
C HIS A 299 -27.88 -19.00 -14.91
N ASP A 300 -29.09 -18.48 -14.92
CA ASP A 300 -30.25 -19.14 -14.35
C ASP A 300 -31.45 -18.99 -15.29
N THR A 301 -32.33 -19.98 -15.22
CA THR A 301 -33.51 -20.08 -16.07
C THR A 301 -34.75 -20.11 -15.18
N SER A 302 -35.74 -19.28 -15.53
CA SER A 302 -36.95 -19.13 -14.74
C SER A 302 -37.72 -20.44 -14.65
N GLN A 303 -38.19 -20.80 -13.46
CA GLN A 303 -38.97 -22.04 -13.27
C GLN A 303 -40.28 -22.02 -14.06
N ASN A 304 -40.97 -20.87 -14.06
CA ASN A 304 -42.21 -20.68 -14.80
C ASN A 304 -41.95 -20.23 -16.25
N THR A 305 -42.91 -20.49 -17.11
CA THR A 305 -42.96 -20.02 -18.50
C THR A 305 -43.73 -18.70 -18.61
N PHE A 306 -43.33 -17.87 -19.57
CA PHE A 306 -44.06 -16.71 -20.03
C PHE A 306 -44.77 -17.05 -21.34
N ASN A 307 -46.05 -16.71 -21.44
CA ASN A 307 -46.88 -16.96 -22.62
C ASN A 307 -46.99 -15.69 -23.47
N LEU A 308 -46.23 -15.62 -24.57
CA LEU A 308 -46.33 -14.54 -25.55
C LEU A 308 -47.53 -14.80 -26.45
N ILE A 309 -48.57 -13.98 -26.32
CA ILE A 309 -49.83 -14.11 -27.05
C ILE A 309 -49.92 -13.11 -28.21
N LYS A 310 -50.75 -13.45 -29.21
CA LYS A 310 -51.10 -12.48 -30.26
C LYS A 310 -52.18 -11.51 -29.76
N PRO A 311 -52.14 -10.24 -30.19
CA PRO A 311 -53.18 -9.25 -29.92
C PRO A 311 -54.59 -9.70 -30.31
#